data_AF-A0A8W8LX14-F1
#
_entry.id   AF-A0A8W8LX14-F1
#
_cell.length_a   1.000
_cell.length_b   1.000
_cell.length_c   1.000
_cell.angle_alpha   90.00
_cell.angle_beta   90.00
_cell.angle_gamma   90.00
#
_symmetry.space_group_name_H-M   'P 1'
#
loop_
_entity.id
_entity.type
_entity.pdbx_description
1 polymer ?
#
loop_
_entity_poly.entity_id
_entity_poly.type
_entity_poly.pdbx_seq_one_letter_code
_entity_poly.pdbx_strand_id
1 'polypeptide(L)'
;MGNGGSVVYMYPSKIRFTHDSIDSYFSDGHSIPETFRQILWKKITADNLPLIEVMNYEGQWFAVRGNRKLFLFKELEKRGELSKVKVQKIVFDQYLFRTQYTSSNKGKTTLIRDFRHYAMKQELDLIWSEYQCDKNESTIDTMYLVAVYVLALVVWVGLLHKFKPPY
;
A
#
# COMPACT_ATOMS: atom_id res chain seq x y z
N MET A 1 -32.32 -0.22 -2.83
CA MET A 1 -31.92 1.11 -3.33
C MET A 1 -30.46 1.02 -3.77
N GLY A 2 -30.21 0.94 -5.08
CA GLY A 2 -28.87 0.76 -5.63
C GLY A 2 -28.10 2.07 -5.55
N ASN A 3 -26.99 2.09 -4.81
CA ASN A 3 -26.12 3.24 -4.69
C ASN A 3 -25.48 3.51 -6.06
N GLY A 4 -25.89 4.58 -6.73
CA GLY A 4 -25.37 5.06 -8.03
C GLY A 4 -23.95 5.61 -7.94
N GLY A 5 -23.05 4.86 -7.31
CA GLY A 5 -21.66 5.23 -7.18
C GLY A 5 -20.81 4.69 -8.33
N SER A 6 -19.86 5.49 -8.81
CA SER A 6 -18.84 5.03 -9.77
C SER A 6 -17.55 4.59 -9.07
N VAL A 7 -16.98 3.48 -9.52
CA VAL A 7 -15.65 3.04 -9.07
C VAL A 7 -14.59 3.73 -9.92
N VAL A 8 -13.61 4.37 -9.27
CA VAL A 8 -12.47 5.01 -9.96
C VAL A 8 -11.17 4.75 -9.22
N TYR A 9 -10.05 4.99 -9.89
CA TYR A 9 -8.73 4.99 -9.25
C TYR A 9 -8.35 6.39 -8.77
N MET A 10 -7.93 6.52 -7.51
CA MET A 10 -7.44 7.77 -6.95
C MET A 10 -6.12 7.57 -6.19
N TYR A 11 -5.28 8.61 -6.19
CA TYR A 11 -4.10 8.68 -5.33
C TYR A 11 -4.55 8.79 -3.87
N PRO A 12 -4.09 7.93 -2.95
CA PRO A 12 -4.44 8.03 -1.53
C PRO A 12 -4.16 9.43 -0.95
N SER A 13 -3.06 10.07 -1.34
CA SER A 13 -2.66 11.43 -0.97
C SER A 13 -3.68 12.51 -1.33
N LYS A 14 -4.55 12.27 -2.33
CA LYS A 14 -5.60 13.20 -2.77
C LYS A 14 -6.92 13.03 -2.01
N ILE A 15 -7.02 12.03 -1.14
CA ILE A 15 -8.20 11.75 -0.33
C ILE A 15 -7.95 12.21 1.10
N ARG A 16 -8.92 12.91 1.68
CA ARG A 16 -8.90 13.41 3.06
C ARG A 16 -9.60 12.43 4.00
N PHE A 17 -9.18 12.43 5.25
CA PHE A 17 -9.88 11.71 6.31
C PHE A 17 -11.14 12.47 6.74
N THR A 18 -12.22 11.75 7.07
CA THR A 18 -13.33 12.38 7.80
C THR A 18 -13.13 12.28 9.32
N HIS A 19 -12.36 11.29 9.78
CA HIS A 19 -12.10 11.07 11.20
C HIS A 19 -10.75 11.63 11.65
N ASP A 20 -10.76 12.38 12.76
CA ASP A 20 -9.53 12.85 13.43
C ASP A 20 -8.77 11.73 14.12
N SER A 21 -9.45 10.63 14.45
CA SER A 21 -8.83 9.48 15.04
C SER A 21 -9.44 8.18 14.52
N ILE A 22 -8.59 7.18 14.31
CA ILE A 22 -8.94 5.86 13.81
C ILE A 22 -8.45 4.77 14.77
N ASP A 23 -9.09 3.61 14.70
CA ASP A 23 -8.66 2.40 15.39
C ASP A 23 -7.44 1.78 14.66
N SER A 24 -6.57 1.10 15.41
CA SER A 24 -5.44 0.32 14.88
C SER A 24 -5.87 -1.02 14.27
N TYR A 25 -7.09 -1.47 14.56
CA TYR A 25 -7.68 -2.69 14.02
C TYR A 25 -8.75 -2.39 12.97
N PHE A 26 -8.88 -3.26 11.98
CA PHE A 26 -10.00 -3.30 11.04
C PHE A 26 -11.20 -4.03 11.67
N SER A 27 -12.36 -3.95 11.01
CA SER A 27 -13.59 -4.57 11.51
C SER A 27 -13.58 -6.10 11.44
N ASP A 28 -12.66 -6.69 10.68
CA ASP A 28 -12.43 -8.14 10.57
C ASP A 28 -11.42 -8.67 11.62
N GLY A 29 -10.90 -7.79 12.49
CA GLY A 29 -9.94 -8.14 13.54
C GLY A 29 -8.48 -8.09 13.11
N HIS A 30 -8.16 -7.87 11.83
CA HIS A 30 -6.78 -7.67 11.40
C HIS A 30 -6.27 -6.28 11.82
N SER A 31 -5.00 -6.19 12.21
CA SER A 31 -4.37 -4.91 12.55
C SER A 31 -3.84 -4.21 11.30
N ILE A 32 -3.69 -2.88 11.37
CA ILE A 32 -3.03 -2.09 10.31
C ILE A 32 -1.61 -2.60 10.04
N PRO A 33 -0.73 -2.84 11.04
CA PRO A 33 0.61 -3.37 10.81
C PRO A 33 0.63 -4.73 10.14
N GLU A 34 -0.22 -5.66 10.58
CA GLU A 34 -0.29 -7.00 9.99
C GLU A 34 -0.73 -6.93 8.53
N THR A 35 -1.76 -6.13 8.25
CA THR A 35 -2.23 -5.93 6.87
C THR A 35 -1.18 -5.24 6.00
N PHE A 36 -0.44 -4.28 6.57
CA PHE A 36 0.67 -3.62 5.91
C PHE A 36 1.77 -4.61 5.51
N ARG A 37 2.19 -5.47 6.44
CA ARG A 37 3.12 -6.57 6.18
C ARG A 37 2.59 -7.50 5.09
N GLN A 38 1.34 -7.95 5.17
CA GLN A 38 0.78 -8.83 4.14
C GLN A 38 0.78 -8.21 2.74
N ILE A 39 0.56 -6.90 2.62
CA ILE A 39 0.64 -6.19 1.32
C ILE A 39 2.07 -6.08 0.82
N LEU A 40 3.04 -5.77 1.69
CA LEU A 40 4.45 -5.65 1.29
C LEU A 40 5.00 -6.96 0.71
N TRP A 41 4.77 -8.08 1.39
CA TRP A 41 5.15 -9.42 0.89
C TRP A 41 4.16 -10.02 -0.12
N LYS A 42 3.24 -9.20 -0.67
CA LYS A 42 2.28 -9.58 -1.72
C LYS A 42 1.40 -10.80 -1.38
N LYS A 43 1.20 -11.07 -0.07
CA LYS A 43 0.25 -12.11 0.41
C LYS A 43 -1.20 -11.72 0.11
N ILE A 44 -1.48 -10.42 0.16
CA ILE A 44 -2.74 -9.81 -0.29
C ILE A 44 -2.42 -8.58 -1.14
N THR A 45 -3.37 -8.16 -1.98
CA THR A 45 -3.28 -6.92 -2.74
C THR A 45 -4.23 -5.86 -2.19
N ALA A 46 -3.98 -4.58 -2.50
CA ALA A 46 -4.87 -3.50 -2.12
C ALA A 46 -6.31 -3.70 -2.66
N ASP A 47 -6.46 -4.40 -3.78
CA ASP A 47 -7.76 -4.73 -4.39
C ASP A 47 -8.51 -5.85 -3.65
N ASN A 48 -7.84 -6.63 -2.80
CA ASN A 48 -8.50 -7.62 -1.93
C ASN A 48 -9.20 -6.96 -0.74
N LEU A 49 -8.83 -5.73 -0.39
CA LEU A 49 -9.47 -5.00 0.69
C LEU A 49 -10.79 -4.37 0.18
N PRO A 50 -11.83 -4.25 1.03
CA PRO A 50 -13.07 -3.61 0.61
C PRO A 50 -12.80 -2.18 0.13
N LEU A 51 -13.59 -1.68 -0.82
CA LEU A 51 -13.40 -0.33 -1.36
C LEU A 51 -13.53 0.76 -0.28
N ILE A 52 -12.84 1.88 -0.48
CA ILE A 52 -13.04 3.11 0.29
C ILE A 52 -14.19 3.86 -0.35
N GLU A 53 -15.18 4.25 0.45
CA GLU A 53 -16.26 5.12 -0.01
C GLU A 53 -15.85 6.57 0.18
N VAL A 54 -15.95 7.34 -0.91
CA VAL A 54 -15.51 8.72 -0.96
C VAL A 54 -16.62 9.65 -1.45
N MET A 55 -16.72 10.81 -0.81
CA MET A 55 -17.61 11.89 -1.20
C MET A 55 -16.81 13.12 -1.62
N ASN A 56 -17.31 13.86 -2.60
CA ASN A 56 -16.80 15.19 -2.90
C ASN A 56 -17.54 16.20 -2.01
N TYR A 57 -16.80 16.99 -1.25
CA TYR A 57 -17.31 18.10 -0.47
C TYR A 57 -16.39 19.31 -0.68
N GLU A 58 -16.97 20.43 -1.12
CA GLU A 58 -16.24 21.68 -1.39
C GLU A 58 -15.01 21.47 -2.31
N GLY A 59 -15.16 20.64 -3.36
CA GLY A 59 -14.09 20.37 -4.32
C GLY A 59 -12.96 19.47 -3.80
N GLN A 60 -13.12 18.87 -2.62
CA GLN A 60 -12.16 17.95 -2.02
C GLN A 60 -12.80 16.57 -1.82
N TRP A 61 -12.01 15.51 -1.96
CA TRP A 61 -12.48 14.14 -1.73
C TRP A 61 -12.22 13.72 -0.29
N PHE A 62 -13.24 13.20 0.38
CA PHE A 62 -13.16 12.72 1.75
C PHE A 62 -13.59 11.25 1.84
N ALA A 63 -12.84 10.45 2.59
CA ALA A 63 -13.19 9.07 2.88
C ALA A 63 -14.25 9.01 3.98
N VAL A 64 -15.51 8.80 3.61
CA VAL A 64 -16.60 8.66 4.59
C VAL A 64 -16.67 7.26 5.20
N ARG A 65 -16.21 6.24 4.47
CA ARG A 65 -16.01 4.89 5.01
C ARG A 65 -14.65 4.36 4.57
N GLY A 66 -13.94 3.76 5.52
CA GLY A 66 -12.61 3.20 5.27
C GLY A 66 -11.45 4.12 5.62
N ASN A 67 -11.60 5.07 6.56
CA ASN A 67 -10.50 5.92 7.04
C ASN A 67 -9.25 5.13 7.46
N ARG A 68 -9.42 3.97 8.12
CA ARG A 68 -8.32 3.05 8.46
C ARG A 68 -7.56 2.53 7.23
N LYS A 69 -8.28 2.15 6.17
CA LYS A 69 -7.69 1.70 4.91
C LYS A 69 -6.99 2.85 4.18
N LEU A 70 -7.59 4.05 4.22
CA LEU A 70 -6.94 5.24 3.67
C LEU A 70 -5.61 5.54 4.35
N PHE A 71 -5.53 5.38 5.68
CA PHE A 71 -4.28 5.54 6.42
C PHE A 71 -3.22 4.56 5.92
N LEU A 72 -3.56 3.27 5.89
CA LEU A 72 -2.70 2.21 5.37
C LEU A 72 -2.21 2.52 3.95
N PHE A 73 -3.11 2.89 3.04
CA PHE A 73 -2.76 3.18 1.64
C PHE A 73 -1.89 4.42 1.48
N LYS A 74 -2.08 5.47 2.31
CA LYS A 74 -1.17 6.62 2.32
C LYS A 74 0.23 6.24 2.80
N GLU A 75 0.33 5.35 3.77
CA GLU A 75 1.64 4.86 4.25
C GLU A 75 2.36 4.01 3.19
N LEU A 76 1.63 3.19 2.43
CA LEU A 76 2.18 2.46 1.27
C LEU A 76 2.57 3.40 0.12
N GLU A 77 1.76 4.42 -0.17
CA GLU A 77 2.05 5.42 -1.22
C GLU A 77 3.31 6.22 -0.91
N LYS A 78 3.48 6.66 0.34
CA LYS A 78 4.71 7.36 0.79
C LYS A 78 5.98 6.54 0.58
N ARG A 79 5.86 5.21 0.66
CA ARG A 79 6.98 4.26 0.50
C ARG A 79 7.15 3.76 -0.94
N GLY A 80 6.33 4.25 -1.87
CA GLY A 80 6.41 3.90 -3.30
C GLY A 80 5.84 2.52 -3.66
N GLU A 81 5.18 1.83 -2.72
CA GLU A 81 4.62 0.49 -2.95
C GLU A 81 3.20 0.51 -3.53
N LEU A 82 2.59 1.70 -3.61
CA LEU A 82 1.22 1.89 -4.09
C LEU A 82 1.06 3.27 -4.73
N SER A 83 0.59 3.37 -5.97
CA SER A 83 0.35 4.68 -6.60
C SER A 83 -1.11 5.12 -6.52
N LYS A 84 -2.05 4.22 -6.87
CA LYS A 84 -3.49 4.51 -6.91
C LYS A 84 -4.27 3.35 -6.30
N VAL A 85 -5.43 3.66 -5.75
CA VAL A 85 -6.35 2.68 -5.17
C VAL A 85 -7.73 2.80 -5.80
N LYS A 86 -8.43 1.67 -5.93
CA LYS A 86 -9.85 1.66 -6.29
C LYS A 86 -10.66 2.25 -5.14
N VAL A 87 -11.51 3.21 -5.48
CA VAL A 87 -12.44 3.85 -4.54
C VAL A 87 -13.83 3.92 -5.14
N GLN A 88 -14.82 3.82 -4.28
CA GLN A 88 -16.22 3.96 -4.62
C GLN A 88 -16.63 5.41 -4.39
N LYS A 89 -16.80 6.18 -5.47
CA LYS A 89 -17.45 7.49 -5.37
C LYS A 89 -18.90 7.25 -5.04
N ILE A 90 -19.42 7.97 -4.05
CA ILE A 90 -20.85 7.99 -3.75
C ILE A 90 -21.37 9.41 -3.86
N VAL A 91 -22.67 9.53 -4.15
CA VAL A 91 -23.34 10.84 -4.20
C VAL A 91 -23.18 11.52 -2.85
N PHE A 92 -22.93 12.83 -2.87
CA PHE A 92 -22.80 13.59 -1.64
C PHE A 92 -24.11 13.52 -0.85
N ASP A 93 -24.01 13.04 0.39
CA ASP A 93 -25.10 13.02 1.36
C ASP A 93 -24.66 13.85 2.57
N GLN A 94 -25.36 14.96 2.78
CA GLN A 94 -25.04 15.94 3.81
C GLN A 94 -25.18 15.36 5.23
N TYR A 95 -26.17 14.49 5.45
CA TYR A 95 -26.40 13.89 6.76
C TYR A 95 -25.27 12.91 7.08
N LEU A 96 -25.01 11.97 6.16
CA LEU A 96 -23.93 11.00 6.31
C LEU A 96 -22.57 11.69 6.45
N PHE A 97 -22.31 12.72 5.63
CA PHE A 97 -21.06 13.47 5.72
C PHE A 97 -20.91 14.14 7.10
N ARG A 98 -21.93 14.84 7.60
CA ARG A 98 -21.87 15.50 8.91
C ARG A 98 -21.68 14.51 10.07
N THR A 99 -22.29 13.33 10.00
CA THR A 99 -22.09 12.29 11.01
C THR A 99 -20.68 11.71 10.98
N GLN A 100 -20.06 11.62 9.80
CA GLN A 100 -18.71 11.07 9.64
C GLN A 100 -17.61 12.11 9.78
N TYR A 101 -17.87 13.38 9.51
CA TYR A 101 -16.89 14.44 9.48
C TYR A 101 -16.65 14.96 10.90
N THR A 102 -15.70 14.31 11.59
CA THR A 102 -15.25 14.72 12.92
C THR A 102 -13.91 15.44 12.87
N SER A 103 -13.41 15.78 11.68
CA SER A 103 -12.04 16.27 11.52
C SER A 103 -11.89 17.77 11.80
N SER A 104 -11.01 18.11 12.74
CA SER A 104 -10.60 19.48 13.09
C SER A 104 -9.49 20.04 12.19
N ASN A 105 -8.78 19.18 11.44
CA ASN A 105 -7.63 19.56 10.60
C ASN A 105 -7.92 19.56 9.08
N LYS A 106 -9.20 19.62 8.71
CA LYS A 106 -9.67 19.49 7.32
C LYS A 106 -9.27 18.14 6.69
N GLY A 107 -9.22 17.08 7.50
CA GLY A 107 -8.95 15.72 7.04
C GLY A 107 -7.56 15.46 6.48
N LYS A 108 -6.57 16.30 6.81
CA LYS A 108 -5.19 16.14 6.34
C LYS A 108 -4.49 15.01 7.06
N THR A 109 -4.72 14.89 8.37
CA THR A 109 -4.08 13.90 9.24
C THR A 109 -5.13 13.21 10.11
N THR A 110 -4.76 12.06 10.64
CA THR A 110 -5.57 11.29 11.59
C THR A 110 -4.64 10.70 12.65
N LEU A 111 -5.15 10.55 13.87
CA LEU A 111 -4.45 9.94 15.00
C LEU A 111 -4.87 8.48 15.16
N ILE A 112 -4.04 7.64 15.77
CA ILE A 112 -4.45 6.30 16.20
C ILE A 112 -4.97 6.41 17.63
N ARG A 113 -6.22 5.98 17.89
CA ARG A 113 -6.92 6.18 19.18
C ARG A 113 -6.21 5.51 20.37
N ASP A 114 -5.70 4.31 20.18
CA ASP A 114 -5.08 3.54 21.27
C ASP A 114 -3.63 3.97 21.53
N PHE A 115 -3.44 5.18 22.09
CA PHE A 115 -2.23 5.73 22.76
C PHE A 115 -0.86 5.56 22.06
N ARG A 116 -0.84 5.02 20.84
CA ARG A 116 0.35 4.47 20.19
C ARG A 116 0.45 4.95 18.75
N HIS A 117 0.05 6.18 18.43
CA HIS A 117 0.33 6.71 17.08
C HIS A 117 1.83 6.68 16.77
N TYR A 118 2.69 7.03 17.73
CA TYR A 118 4.14 6.91 17.57
C TYR A 118 4.61 5.44 17.53
N ALA A 119 4.02 4.56 18.34
CA ALA A 119 4.35 3.13 18.32
C ALA A 119 3.92 2.46 17.00
N MET A 120 2.75 2.80 16.45
CA MET A 120 2.26 2.35 15.15
C MET A 120 3.21 2.75 14.03
N LYS A 121 3.64 4.03 13.99
CA LYS A 121 4.60 4.47 12.97
C LYS A 121 5.93 3.74 13.08
N GLN A 122 6.47 3.60 14.30
CA GLN A 122 7.69 2.82 14.53
C GLN A 122 7.52 1.37 14.08
N GLU A 123 6.39 0.74 14.38
CA GLU A 123 6.10 -0.64 13.96
C GLU A 123 6.05 -0.76 12.43
N LEU A 124 5.39 0.17 11.74
CA LEU A 124 5.40 0.22 10.27
C LEU A 124 6.81 0.47 9.70
N ASP A 125 7.62 1.28 10.36
CA ASP A 125 9.00 1.56 9.95
C ASP A 125 9.93 0.35 10.18
N LEU A 126 9.72 -0.42 11.25
CA LEU A 126 10.40 -1.69 11.50
C LEU A 126 10.04 -2.73 10.43
N ILE A 127 8.74 -2.91 10.15
CA ILE A 127 8.25 -3.81 9.09
C ILE A 127 8.81 -3.37 7.72
N TRP A 128 8.86 -2.06 7.45
CA TRP A 128 9.42 -1.54 6.21
C TRP A 128 10.92 -1.84 6.08
N SER A 129 11.68 -1.70 7.17
CA SER A 129 13.11 -2.00 7.20
C SER A 129 13.38 -3.49 6.97
N GLU A 130 12.57 -4.37 7.59
CA GLU A 130 12.59 -5.82 7.35
C GLU A 130 12.34 -6.15 5.88
N TYR A 131 11.27 -5.58 5.29
CA TYR A 131 10.96 -5.78 3.87
C TYR A 131 12.08 -5.29 2.93
N GLN A 132 12.71 -4.16 3.23
CA GLN A 132 13.84 -3.65 2.44
C GLN A 132 15.05 -4.60 2.52
N CYS A 133 15.31 -5.18 3.69
CA CYS A 133 16.37 -6.17 3.89
C CYS A 133 16.13 -7.40 3.00
N ASP A 134 14.95 -8.01 3.09
CA ASP A 134 14.55 -9.18 2.29
C ASP A 134 14.63 -8.90 0.78
N LYS A 135 14.16 -7.71 0.36
CA LYS A 135 14.18 -7.31 -1.06
C LYS A 135 15.60 -7.13 -1.59
N ASN A 136 16.52 -6.61 -0.76
CA ASN A 136 17.91 -6.45 -1.14
C ASN A 136 18.65 -7.80 -1.19
N GLU A 137 18.43 -8.68 -0.22
CA GLU A 137 19.00 -10.02 -0.19
C GLU A 137 18.57 -10.84 -1.42
N SER A 138 17.28 -10.87 -1.73
CA SER A 138 16.76 -11.54 -2.93
C SER A 138 17.30 -10.93 -4.24
N THR A 139 17.54 -9.62 -4.28
CA THR A 139 18.18 -8.96 -5.43
C THR A 139 19.63 -9.42 -5.59
N ILE A 140 20.38 -9.47 -4.50
CA ILE A 140 21.77 -9.93 -4.47
C ILE A 140 21.87 -11.38 -4.95
N ASP A 141 21.03 -12.28 -4.42
CA ASP A 141 20.99 -13.68 -4.83
C ASP A 141 20.74 -13.84 -6.33
N THR A 142 19.79 -13.06 -6.86
CA THR A 142 19.47 -13.05 -8.29
C THR A 142 20.66 -12.56 -9.12
N MET A 143 21.36 -11.51 -8.68
CA MET A 143 22.56 -11.01 -9.36
C MET A 143 23.70 -12.03 -9.36
N TYR A 144 23.93 -12.73 -8.26
CA TYR A 144 24.94 -13.79 -8.18
C TYR A 144 24.62 -14.96 -9.11
N LEU A 145 23.37 -15.43 -9.14
CA LEU A 145 22.92 -16.48 -10.06
C LEU A 145 23.16 -16.11 -11.53
N VAL A 146 22.82 -14.88 -11.92
CA VAL A 146 23.06 -14.38 -13.29
C VAL A 146 24.56 -14.33 -13.60
N ALA A 147 25.39 -13.83 -12.68
CA ALA A 147 26.83 -13.75 -12.87
C ALA A 147 27.47 -15.15 -13.06
N VAL A 148 27.09 -16.12 -12.22
CA VAL A 148 27.54 -17.51 -12.34
C VAL A 148 27.13 -18.11 -13.68
N TYR A 149 25.89 -17.89 -14.12
CA TYR A 149 25.40 -18.38 -15.40
C TYR A 149 26.18 -17.79 -16.58
N VAL A 150 26.43 -16.48 -16.58
CA VAL A 150 27.23 -15.80 -17.62
C VAL A 150 28.66 -16.36 -17.68
N LEU A 151 29.31 -16.53 -16.52
CA LEU A 151 30.66 -17.10 -16.47
C LEU A 151 30.70 -18.52 -17.02
N ALA A 152 29.75 -19.38 -16.65
CA ALA A 152 29.64 -20.74 -17.18
C ALA A 152 29.49 -20.75 -18.71
N LEU A 153 28.69 -19.83 -19.26
CA LEU A 153 28.46 -19.71 -20.70
C LEU A 153 29.71 -19.25 -21.44
N VAL A 154 30.47 -18.29 -20.88
CA VAL A 154 31.77 -17.85 -21.43
C VAL A 154 32.77 -19.00 -21.45
N VAL A 155 32.85 -19.78 -20.37
CA VAL A 155 33.73 -20.97 -20.29
C VAL A 155 33.33 -22.01 -21.34
N TRP A 156 32.04 -22.30 -21.47
CA TRP A 156 31.51 -23.25 -22.46
C TRP A 156 31.82 -22.82 -23.90
N VAL A 157 31.58 -21.56 -24.25
CA VAL A 157 31.92 -21.01 -25.57
C VAL A 157 33.43 -21.09 -25.82
N GLY A 158 34.25 -20.74 -24.83
CA GLY A 158 35.71 -20.88 -24.92
C GLY A 158 36.16 -22.33 -25.18
N LEU A 159 35.52 -23.31 -24.55
CA LEU A 159 35.77 -24.73 -24.80
C LEU A 159 35.36 -25.13 -26.23
N LEU A 160 34.19 -24.71 -26.70
CA LEU A 160 33.74 -24.99 -28.08
C LEU A 160 34.71 -24.45 -29.14
N HIS A 161 35.29 -23.26 -28.91
CA HIS A 161 36.30 -22.70 -29.82
C HIS A 161 37.62 -23.48 -29.84
N LYS A 162 38.00 -24.14 -28.73
CA LYS A 162 39.20 -25.00 -28.67
C LYS A 162 39.03 -26.36 -29.37
N PHE A 163 37.79 -26.82 -29.55
CA PHE A 163 37.48 -28.13 -30.15
C PHE A 163 37.09 -28.06 -31.63
N LYS A 164 37.39 -26.97 -32.35
CA LYS A 164 37.24 -26.97 -33.82
C LYS A 164 38.26 -27.96 -34.42
N PRO A 165 37.81 -29.01 -35.13
CA PRO A 165 38.73 -29.93 -35.78
C PRO A 165 39.57 -29.20 -36.83
N PRO A 166 40.87 -29.52 -36.97
CA PRO A 166 41.66 -29.00 -38.08
C PRO A 166 41.06 -29.51 -39.39
N TYR A 167 40.73 -28.57 -40.29
CA TYR A 167 40.44 -28.85 -41.69
C TYR A 167 41.75 -29.14 -42.43
#